data_AF-A0A3S5JJU4-F1
#
_entry.id   AF-A0A3S5JJU4-F1
#
_cell.length_a   1.000
_cell.length_b   1.000
_cell.length_c   1.000
_cell.angle_alpha   90.00
_cell.angle_beta   90.00
_cell.angle_gamma   90.00
#
_symmetry.space_group_name_H-M   'P 1'
#
loop_
_entity.id
_entity.type
_entity.pdbx_description
1 polymer ?
#
loop_
_entity_poly.entity_id
_entity_poly.type
_entity_poly.pdbx_seq_one_letter_code
_entity_poly.pdbx_strand_id
1 'polypeptide(L)'
;MAYASGKFAYALCDRCGFRYKYKDLRKEWNGAKTCRSCYEEKHPQLETTRNVIDPEALYEARPNTDREVGNGRVSTNNDLVGRTFVGFKTNVSLGTLTVTENDSGTSQNLSSQEATASLGSVSVTGNIGINVSISLNEATASTGAVTINSNVATYLVEVASYLGSNKYFIDSLVTPTLTLSEGSTYIFDQSQSSNAGHPLRFSTTSDGTHNSGTEYTTGVTTNGTPGSSGAYTQIVVAVGAPTLYYYCTNHSGMGGQANTP
;
A
#
# COMPACT_ATOMS: atom_id res chain seq x y z
N MET A 1 42.30 50.91 -53.71
CA MET A 1 43.35 51.72 -53.04
C MET A 1 44.59 50.87 -52.89
N ALA A 2 45.72 51.26 -53.49
CA ALA A 2 46.97 50.52 -53.37
C ALA A 2 47.63 50.86 -52.03
N TYR A 3 47.86 49.86 -51.18
CA TYR A 3 48.59 50.04 -49.93
C TYR A 3 50.07 50.34 -50.22
N ALA A 4 50.71 51.16 -49.38
CA ALA A 4 52.13 51.47 -49.51
C ALA A 4 52.95 50.17 -49.55
N SER A 5 53.75 49.99 -50.60
CA SER A 5 54.59 48.79 -50.74
C SER A 5 55.61 48.75 -49.60
N GLY A 6 55.73 47.60 -48.93
CA GLY A 6 56.48 47.47 -47.67
C GLY A 6 57.98 47.85 -47.74
N LYS A 7 58.54 48.18 -48.90
CA LYS A 7 59.95 48.60 -49.05
C LYS A 7 60.22 49.99 -48.44
N PHE A 8 59.26 50.91 -48.52
CA PHE A 8 59.39 52.28 -48.00
C PHE A 8 58.32 52.65 -46.95
N ALA A 9 57.43 51.72 -46.63
CA ALA A 9 56.41 51.94 -45.62
C ALA A 9 57.04 51.94 -44.21
N TYR A 10 56.67 52.94 -43.41
CA TYR A 10 56.98 53.00 -41.99
C TYR A 10 55.72 52.71 -41.18
N ALA A 11 55.89 52.11 -40.01
CA ALA A 11 54.82 51.89 -39.04
C ALA A 11 55.37 52.06 -37.62
N LEU A 12 54.47 52.35 -36.68
CA LEU A 12 54.81 52.45 -35.27
C LEU A 12 54.81 51.06 -34.64
N CYS A 13 55.73 50.82 -33.71
CA CYS A 13 55.66 49.66 -32.84
C CYS A 13 54.54 49.87 -31.81
N ASP A 14 53.62 48.93 -31.70
CA ASP A 14 52.45 49.03 -30.82
C ASP A 14 52.83 49.01 -29.32
N ARG A 15 54.06 48.61 -28.96
CA ARG A 15 54.54 48.51 -27.57
C ARG A 15 55.38 49.70 -27.11
N CYS A 16 56.25 50.22 -27.98
CA CYS A 16 57.18 51.31 -27.64
C CYS A 16 56.88 52.63 -28.36
N GLY A 17 55.92 52.66 -29.30
CA GLY A 17 55.48 53.88 -30.00
C GLY A 17 56.50 54.47 -30.99
N PHE A 18 57.68 53.88 -31.15
CA PHE A 18 58.71 54.36 -32.07
C PHE A 18 58.46 53.89 -33.52
N ARG A 19 58.94 54.68 -34.49
CA ARG A 19 58.78 54.42 -35.92
C ARG A 19 59.86 53.47 -36.44
N TYR A 20 59.43 52.36 -37.04
CA TYR A 20 60.30 51.38 -37.72
C TYR A 20 59.84 51.17 -39.16
N LYS A 21 60.69 50.55 -39.99
CA LYS A 21 60.25 50.09 -41.31
C LYS A 21 59.22 48.99 -41.11
N TYR A 22 58.15 49.01 -41.91
CA TYR A 22 57.06 48.06 -41.79
C TYR A 22 57.52 46.59 -41.89
N LYS A 23 58.55 46.32 -42.70
CA LYS A 23 59.17 44.99 -42.85
C LYS A 23 59.95 44.50 -41.62
N ASP A 24 60.34 45.41 -40.73
CA ASP A 24 61.10 45.09 -39.53
C ASP A 24 60.19 44.79 -38.32
N LEU A 25 58.89 45.12 -38.43
CA LEU A 25 57.89 44.80 -37.41
C LEU A 25 57.43 43.35 -37.55
N ARG A 26 57.22 42.70 -36.41
CA ARG A 26 56.72 41.32 -36.30
C ARG A 26 55.34 41.33 -35.67
N LYS A 27 54.48 40.40 -36.11
CA LYS A 27 53.16 40.22 -35.51
C LYS A 27 53.26 39.26 -34.32
N GLU A 28 52.78 39.68 -33.16
CA GLU A 28 52.71 38.88 -31.93
C GLU A 28 51.44 38.02 -31.89
N TRP A 29 51.39 37.12 -30.89
CA TRP A 29 50.28 36.19 -30.67
C TRP A 29 48.94 36.86 -30.37
N ASN A 30 48.97 38.08 -29.83
CA ASN A 30 47.80 38.93 -29.55
C ASN A 30 47.40 39.81 -30.76
N GLY A 31 48.16 39.75 -31.86
CA GLY A 31 47.92 40.53 -33.08
C GLY A 31 48.64 41.87 -33.17
N ALA A 32 49.34 42.31 -32.12
CA ALA A 32 50.14 43.54 -32.12
C ALA A 32 51.34 43.45 -33.07
N LYS A 33 51.75 44.58 -33.66
CA LYS A 33 52.98 44.70 -34.47
C LYS A 33 54.08 45.38 -33.67
N THR A 34 55.11 44.63 -33.32
CA THR A 34 56.19 45.10 -32.46
C THR A 34 57.54 45.04 -33.15
N CYS A 35 58.46 45.93 -32.74
CA CYS A 35 59.84 45.89 -33.17
C CYS A 35 60.57 44.71 -32.51
N ARG A 36 61.71 44.30 -33.08
CA ARG A 36 62.46 43.12 -32.61
C ARG A 36 62.79 43.13 -31.11
N SER A 37 63.05 44.30 -30.52
CA SER A 37 63.36 44.41 -29.08
C SER A 37 62.13 44.30 -28.18
N CYS A 38 60.94 44.60 -28.70
CA CYS A 38 59.68 44.54 -27.96
C CYS A 38 58.90 43.26 -28.22
N TYR A 39 59.36 42.42 -29.15
CA TYR A 39 58.72 41.19 -29.56
C TYR A 39 58.69 40.17 -28.42
N GLU A 40 57.49 39.72 -28.08
CA GLU A 40 57.26 38.67 -27.10
C GLU A 40 56.72 37.41 -27.78
N GLU A 41 57.40 36.28 -27.54
CA GLU A 41 56.94 34.97 -27.98
C GLU A 41 55.70 34.56 -27.19
N LYS A 42 54.82 33.79 -27.84
CA LYS A 42 53.61 33.28 -27.18
C LYS A 42 54.02 32.36 -26.03
N HIS A 43 53.55 32.65 -24.81
CA HIS A 43 53.81 31.75 -23.70
C HIS A 43 53.16 30.37 -23.96
N PRO A 44 53.86 29.24 -23.73
CA PRO A 44 53.33 27.90 -24.02
C PRO A 44 52.01 27.59 -23.30
N GLN A 45 51.77 28.20 -22.13
CA GLN A 45 50.51 28.05 -21.38
C GLN A 45 49.29 28.70 -22.07
N LEU A 46 49.49 29.58 -23.05
CA LEU A 46 48.42 30.21 -23.84
C LEU A 46 48.07 29.41 -25.09
N GLU A 47 48.75 28.29 -25.35
CA GLU A 47 48.30 27.30 -26.31
C GLU A 47 47.20 26.47 -25.68
N THR A 48 46.01 26.50 -26.27
CA THR A 48 44.93 25.61 -25.86
C THR A 48 45.38 24.18 -26.14
N THR A 49 45.63 23.39 -25.10
CA THR A 49 45.81 21.95 -25.27
C THR A 49 44.51 21.39 -25.84
N ARG A 50 44.61 20.63 -26.93
CA ARG A 50 43.45 19.95 -27.50
C ARG A 50 42.98 18.93 -26.48
N ASN A 51 41.75 19.09 -25.97
CA ASN A 51 41.12 18.06 -25.14
C ASN A 51 40.96 16.80 -26.00
N VAL A 52 41.74 15.77 -25.70
CA VAL A 52 41.53 14.44 -26.27
C VAL A 52 40.49 13.80 -25.37
N ILE A 53 39.33 13.45 -25.93
CA ILE A 53 38.31 12.70 -25.21
C ILE A 53 38.91 11.33 -24.94
N ASP A 54 39.14 10.98 -23.67
CA ASP A 54 39.55 9.62 -23.32
C ASP A 54 38.39 8.67 -23.66
N PRO A 55 38.62 7.59 -24.41
CA PRO A 55 37.58 6.60 -24.66
C PRO A 55 37.26 5.86 -23.35
N GLU A 56 36.13 6.21 -22.74
CA GLU A 56 35.59 5.58 -21.52
C GLU A 56 34.94 4.20 -21.80
N ALA A 57 34.83 3.79 -23.06
CA ALA A 57 34.26 2.50 -23.44
C ALA A 57 35.29 1.38 -23.23
N LEU A 58 35.09 0.57 -22.19
CA LEU A 58 35.81 -0.69 -21.98
C LEU A 58 35.47 -1.68 -23.11
N TYR A 59 36.48 -2.10 -23.87
CA TYR A 59 36.35 -3.21 -24.81
C TYR A 59 36.08 -4.49 -24.03
N GLU A 60 34.99 -5.19 -24.35
CA GLU A 60 34.49 -6.35 -23.60
C GLU A 60 34.19 -6.08 -22.12
N ALA A 61 33.53 -4.95 -21.83
CA ALA A 61 32.91 -4.74 -20.52
C ALA A 61 32.06 -5.97 -20.17
N ARG A 62 32.37 -6.62 -19.04
CA ARG A 62 31.65 -7.83 -18.63
C ARG A 62 30.16 -7.52 -18.60
N PRO A 63 29.29 -8.38 -19.18
CA PRO A 63 27.85 -8.18 -19.11
C PRO A 63 27.45 -8.02 -17.64
N ASN A 64 26.72 -6.95 -17.33
CA ASN A 64 26.12 -6.81 -16.01
C ASN A 64 25.09 -7.95 -15.86
N THR A 65 25.44 -8.98 -15.09
CA THR A 65 24.56 -10.09 -14.72
C THR A 65 23.90 -9.87 -13.36
N ASP A 66 24.05 -8.68 -12.80
CA ASP A 66 23.43 -8.33 -11.53
C ASP A 66 21.92 -8.34 -11.74
N ARG A 67 21.27 -9.26 -11.05
CA ARG A 67 19.80 -9.33 -11.00
C ARG A 67 19.31 -8.03 -10.36
N GLU A 68 18.54 -7.23 -11.09
CA GLU A 68 17.81 -6.09 -10.53
C GLU A 68 17.01 -6.57 -9.31
N VAL A 69 17.49 -6.25 -8.11
CA VAL A 69 16.78 -6.48 -6.86
C VAL A 69 15.79 -5.35 -6.65
N GLY A 70 14.74 -5.36 -7.45
CA GLY A 70 13.71 -4.32 -7.48
C GLY A 70 12.38 -4.65 -6.78
N ASN A 71 12.16 -5.89 -6.34
CA ASN A 71 10.94 -6.29 -5.62
C ASN A 71 11.30 -7.20 -4.43
N GLY A 72 11.62 -6.59 -3.28
CA GLY A 72 11.82 -7.32 -2.03
C GLY A 72 10.49 -7.83 -1.50
N ARG A 73 10.26 -9.14 -1.52
CA ARG A 73 9.16 -9.78 -0.78
C ARG A 73 9.65 -10.06 0.64
N VAL A 74 9.18 -9.28 1.61
CA VAL A 74 9.34 -9.61 3.03
C VAL A 74 8.30 -10.67 3.37
N SER A 75 8.75 -11.90 3.57
CA SER A 75 7.93 -13.00 4.07
C SER A 75 8.45 -13.32 5.47
N THR A 76 7.64 -13.10 6.50
CA THR A 76 7.98 -13.50 7.87
C THR A 76 7.30 -14.83 8.18
N ASN A 77 8.03 -15.76 8.78
CA ASN A 77 7.57 -17.12 9.02
C ASN A 77 6.98 -17.32 10.42
N ASN A 78 6.83 -16.25 11.21
CA ASN A 78 6.27 -16.31 12.56
C ASN A 78 5.20 -15.23 12.74
N ASP A 79 4.19 -15.63 13.50
CA ASP A 79 3.03 -14.87 13.96
C ASP A 79 3.39 -13.41 14.30
N LEU A 80 2.75 -12.47 13.58
CA LEU A 80 3.04 -11.03 13.63
C LEU A 80 2.09 -10.27 14.54
N VAL A 81 1.21 -10.96 15.26
CA VAL A 81 0.22 -10.35 16.16
C VAL A 81 0.94 -9.39 17.14
N GLY A 82 0.62 -8.10 17.04
CA GLY A 82 1.12 -7.05 17.92
C GLY A 82 2.47 -6.40 17.55
N ARG A 83 3.05 -6.67 16.37
CA ARG A 83 4.28 -5.99 15.94
C ARG A 83 3.99 -4.85 14.96
N THR A 84 4.34 -3.63 15.35
CA THR A 84 4.40 -2.48 14.43
C THR A 84 5.53 -2.69 13.42
N PHE A 85 5.22 -2.67 12.13
CA PHE A 85 6.24 -2.65 11.08
C PHE A 85 6.90 -1.27 11.05
N VAL A 86 8.00 -1.10 11.79
CA VAL A 86 8.81 0.12 11.76
C VAL A 86 9.99 -0.13 10.82
N GLY A 87 10.07 0.57 9.68
CA GLY A 87 11.29 0.58 8.87
C GLY A 87 11.17 0.59 7.33
N PHE A 88 9.98 0.62 6.74
CA PHE A 88 9.87 0.80 5.27
C PHE A 88 9.90 2.30 4.90
N LYS A 89 11.09 2.92 4.96
CA LYS A 89 11.31 4.22 4.32
C LYS A 89 11.60 3.99 2.84
N THR A 90 10.57 4.00 2.00
CA THR A 90 10.73 3.91 0.54
C THR A 90 10.12 5.14 -0.12
N ASN A 91 10.92 5.87 -0.91
CA ASN A 91 10.43 6.91 -1.83
C ASN A 91 9.83 6.26 -3.09
N VAL A 92 8.86 5.35 -2.91
CA VAL A 92 8.24 4.58 -3.99
C VAL A 92 6.74 4.79 -3.90
N SER A 93 6.11 5.19 -5.01
CA SER A 93 4.65 5.12 -5.14
C SER A 93 4.27 3.64 -5.15
N LEU A 94 3.73 3.17 -4.03
CA LEU A 94 3.17 1.83 -3.93
C LEU A 94 1.83 1.86 -4.67
N GLY A 95 1.79 1.29 -5.87
CA GLY A 95 0.56 1.24 -6.67
C GLY A 95 -0.57 0.51 -5.95
N THR A 96 -0.29 -0.67 -5.39
CA THR A 96 -1.24 -1.50 -4.64
C THR A 96 -0.56 -2.12 -3.41
N LEU A 97 -1.18 -1.97 -2.25
CA LEU A 97 -0.79 -2.67 -1.03
C LEU A 97 -1.87 -3.70 -0.69
N THR A 98 -1.50 -4.98 -0.64
CA THR A 98 -2.39 -6.07 -0.23
C THR A 98 -1.94 -6.65 1.10
N VAL A 99 -2.85 -6.66 2.07
CA VAL A 99 -2.66 -7.31 3.37
C VAL A 99 -3.60 -8.51 3.46
N THR A 100 -3.07 -9.66 3.87
CA THR A 100 -3.87 -10.86 4.10
C THR A 100 -3.89 -11.18 5.58
N GLU A 101 -5.08 -11.12 6.19
CA GLU A 101 -5.27 -11.32 7.62
C GLU A 101 -5.88 -12.71 7.90
N ASN A 102 -5.18 -13.53 8.67
CA ASN A 102 -5.62 -14.89 9.01
C ASN A 102 -6.14 -15.02 10.45
N ASP A 103 -6.17 -13.94 11.24
CA ASP A 103 -6.60 -13.96 12.63
C ASP A 103 -7.68 -12.91 12.93
N SER A 104 -8.81 -13.37 13.45
CA SER A 104 -10.01 -12.59 13.76
C SER A 104 -9.93 -11.88 15.12
N GLY A 105 -8.87 -12.11 15.92
CA GLY A 105 -8.81 -11.76 17.34
C GLY A 105 -8.11 -10.43 17.71
N THR A 106 -7.39 -9.79 16.79
CA THR A 106 -6.60 -8.58 17.11
C THR A 106 -6.90 -7.40 16.19
N SER A 107 -7.07 -6.18 16.74
CA SER A 107 -7.24 -4.95 15.96
C SER A 107 -5.97 -4.65 15.17
N GLN A 108 -6.08 -4.61 13.85
CA GLN A 108 -4.97 -4.35 12.95
C GLN A 108 -4.90 -2.87 12.60
N ASN A 109 -3.85 -2.21 13.09
CA ASN A 109 -3.51 -0.84 12.71
C ASN A 109 -2.49 -0.88 11.59
N LEU A 110 -2.94 -0.57 10.37
CA LEU A 110 -2.05 -0.35 9.25
C LEU A 110 -1.57 1.11 9.29
N SER A 111 -0.45 1.35 9.95
CA SER A 111 0.22 2.65 9.92
C SER A 111 1.40 2.61 8.95
N SER A 112 1.26 3.22 7.76
CA SER A 112 2.42 3.49 6.93
C SER A 112 3.18 4.67 7.54
N GLN A 113 4.17 4.38 8.38
CA GLN A 113 5.00 5.41 8.94
C GLN A 113 6.01 5.84 7.86
N GLU A 114 5.71 6.97 7.23
CA GLU A 114 6.52 7.68 6.21
C GLU A 114 6.41 7.21 4.75
N ALA A 115 5.18 7.02 4.24
CA ALA A 115 4.94 7.01 2.80
C ALA A 115 4.98 8.46 2.25
N THR A 116 6.03 8.82 1.52
CA THR A 116 6.19 10.15 0.90
C THR A 116 5.46 10.30 -0.45
N ALA A 117 4.80 9.23 -0.93
CA ALA A 117 4.05 9.18 -2.18
C ALA A 117 2.62 8.64 -1.97
N SER A 118 1.70 8.90 -2.92
CA SER A 118 0.33 8.39 -2.90
C SER A 118 0.31 6.86 -2.89
N LEU A 119 -0.51 6.30 -2.00
CA LEU A 119 -0.94 4.90 -2.09
C LEU A 119 -2.09 4.83 -3.10
N GLY A 120 -1.89 4.11 -4.21
CA GLY A 120 -2.90 4.02 -5.27
C GLY A 120 -4.18 3.31 -4.81
N SER A 121 -4.04 2.16 -4.15
CA SER A 121 -5.14 1.50 -3.43
C SER A 121 -4.62 0.57 -2.33
N VAL A 122 -5.44 0.38 -1.29
CA VAL A 122 -5.14 -0.53 -0.17
C VAL A 122 -6.22 -1.59 -0.11
N SER A 123 -5.84 -2.86 -0.15
CA SER A 123 -6.76 -3.97 0.02
C SER A 123 -6.37 -4.83 1.21
N VAL A 124 -7.33 -5.09 2.10
CA VAL A 124 -7.18 -6.04 3.22
C VAL A 124 -8.13 -7.20 2.96
N THR A 125 -7.65 -8.43 2.94
CA THR A 125 -8.46 -9.62 2.66
C THR A 125 -8.24 -10.70 3.72
N GLY A 126 -9.29 -11.38 4.17
CA GLY A 126 -9.16 -12.55 5.05
C GLY A 126 -10.23 -12.62 6.16
N ASN A 127 -9.93 -13.28 7.26
CA ASN A 127 -10.87 -13.47 8.37
C ASN A 127 -10.85 -12.26 9.31
N ILE A 128 -11.46 -11.15 8.88
CA ILE A 128 -11.35 -9.85 9.57
C ILE A 128 -12.58 -9.65 10.48
N GLY A 129 -12.45 -10.00 11.76
CA GLY A 129 -13.51 -9.88 12.77
C GLY A 129 -13.57 -8.55 13.52
N ILE A 130 -12.71 -7.57 13.20
CA ILE A 130 -12.50 -6.33 13.98
C ILE A 130 -12.39 -5.11 13.06
N ASN A 131 -12.58 -3.90 13.61
CA ASN A 131 -12.34 -2.62 12.95
C ASN A 131 -10.93 -2.54 12.34
N VAL A 132 -10.85 -2.33 11.03
CA VAL A 132 -9.62 -2.00 10.31
C VAL A 132 -9.47 -0.48 10.26
N SER A 133 -8.43 0.04 10.91
CA SER A 133 -8.07 1.47 10.87
C SER A 133 -6.80 1.67 10.03
N ILE A 134 -6.92 2.50 8.99
CA ILE A 134 -5.82 2.93 8.14
C ILE A 134 -5.45 4.34 8.57
N SER A 135 -4.29 4.49 9.20
CA SER A 135 -3.79 5.78 9.71
C SER A 135 -2.51 6.15 8.96
N LEU A 136 -2.58 7.17 8.10
CA LEU A 136 -1.39 7.72 7.44
C LEU A 136 -0.88 8.92 8.26
N ASN A 137 0.28 8.80 8.88
CA ASN A 137 0.97 9.96 9.45
C ASN A 137 1.93 10.54 8.41
N GLU A 138 1.68 11.81 8.06
CA GLU A 138 2.47 12.64 7.13
C GLU A 138 2.52 12.16 5.66
N ALA A 139 1.37 11.78 5.09
CA ALA A 139 1.25 11.75 3.63
C ALA A 139 0.76 13.11 3.12
N THR A 140 1.55 13.77 2.26
CA THR A 140 1.08 14.84 1.36
C THR A 140 0.11 14.31 0.29
N ALA A 141 -0.24 13.03 0.32
CA ALA A 141 -0.89 12.31 -0.76
C ALA A 141 -2.09 11.49 -0.26
N SER A 142 -3.22 11.62 -0.96
CA SER A 142 -4.46 10.88 -0.71
C SER A 142 -4.27 9.37 -0.87
N THR A 143 -4.88 8.58 0.01
CA THR A 143 -5.21 7.18 -0.31
C THR A 143 -6.19 7.16 -1.48
N GLY A 144 -5.96 6.30 -2.47
CA GLY A 144 -7.04 5.92 -3.39
C GLY A 144 -8.02 4.95 -2.72
N ALA A 145 -8.64 4.05 -3.49
CA ALA A 145 -9.68 3.17 -2.98
C ALA A 145 -9.16 2.22 -1.87
N VAL A 146 -9.92 2.13 -0.78
CA VAL A 146 -9.74 1.13 0.28
C VAL A 146 -10.75 0.01 0.07
N THR A 147 -10.30 -1.23 -0.01
CA THR A 147 -11.16 -2.41 -0.17
C THR A 147 -10.89 -3.43 0.92
N ILE A 148 -11.88 -3.67 1.78
CA ILE A 148 -11.82 -4.70 2.82
C ILE A 148 -12.67 -5.89 2.35
N ASN A 149 -12.06 -7.06 2.19
CA ASN A 149 -12.73 -8.28 1.80
C ASN A 149 -12.67 -9.28 2.97
N SER A 150 -13.69 -9.24 3.83
CA SER A 150 -13.75 -10.06 5.03
C SER A 150 -14.60 -11.31 4.81
N ASN A 151 -14.08 -12.46 5.24
CA ASN A 151 -14.85 -13.70 5.39
C ASN A 151 -15.56 -13.78 6.74
N VAL A 152 -15.62 -12.68 7.50
CA VAL A 152 -16.32 -12.60 8.79
C VAL A 152 -17.41 -11.55 8.71
N ALA A 153 -18.62 -11.89 9.13
CA ALA A 153 -19.73 -10.95 9.29
C ALA A 153 -20.35 -11.06 10.68
N THR A 154 -20.74 -9.93 11.26
CA THR A 154 -21.43 -9.87 12.55
C THR A 154 -22.86 -9.40 12.34
N TYR A 155 -23.80 -10.17 12.87
CA TYR A 155 -25.22 -9.85 12.94
C TYR A 155 -25.57 -9.41 14.35
N LEU A 156 -26.25 -8.27 14.47
CA LEU A 156 -26.81 -7.84 15.74
C LEU A 156 -28.12 -8.60 15.99
N VAL A 157 -28.19 -9.34 17.08
CA VAL A 157 -29.41 -10.05 17.47
C VAL A 157 -30.08 -9.31 18.61
N GLU A 158 -31.34 -8.97 18.42
CA GLU A 158 -32.24 -8.46 19.44
C GLU A 158 -33.49 -9.33 19.51
N VAL A 159 -34.24 -9.21 20.60
CA VAL A 159 -35.51 -9.89 20.80
C VAL A 159 -36.58 -8.86 21.10
N ALA A 160 -37.66 -8.92 20.35
CA ALA A 160 -38.85 -8.14 20.66
C ALA A 160 -40.11 -8.93 20.35
N SER A 161 -41.23 -8.50 20.95
CA SER A 161 -42.54 -9.04 20.64
C SER A 161 -42.99 -8.55 19.27
N TYR A 162 -43.37 -9.49 18.40
CA TYR A 162 -43.92 -9.24 17.09
C TYR A 162 -45.18 -10.09 16.92
N LEU A 163 -46.32 -9.43 16.70
CA LEU A 163 -47.63 -10.08 16.59
C LEU A 163 -47.98 -11.00 17.79
N GLY A 164 -47.54 -10.63 19.00
CA GLY A 164 -47.87 -11.37 20.23
C GLY A 164 -46.93 -12.53 20.55
N SER A 165 -45.78 -12.64 19.90
CA SER A 165 -44.75 -13.64 20.23
C SER A 165 -43.35 -13.04 20.15
N ASN A 166 -42.43 -13.53 20.96
CA ASN A 166 -41.03 -13.10 20.91
C ASN A 166 -40.37 -13.62 19.62
N LYS A 167 -39.68 -12.73 18.90
CA LYS A 167 -38.97 -13.01 17.64
C LYS A 167 -37.56 -12.46 17.71
N TYR A 168 -36.65 -13.11 16.98
CA TYR A 168 -35.35 -12.52 16.72
C TYR A 168 -35.49 -11.38 15.72
N PHE A 169 -34.83 -10.27 16.03
CA PHE A 169 -34.56 -9.18 15.13
C PHE A 169 -33.08 -9.25 14.79
N ILE A 170 -32.76 -9.58 13.54
CA ILE A 170 -31.40 -9.71 13.06
C ILE A 170 -31.13 -8.49 12.17
N ASP A 171 -30.22 -7.62 12.60
CA ASP A 171 -30.00 -6.31 12.00
C ASP A 171 -31.32 -5.53 11.79
N SER A 172 -32.16 -5.51 12.83
CA SER A 172 -33.50 -4.87 12.84
C SER A 172 -34.57 -5.53 11.95
N LEU A 173 -34.26 -6.63 11.24
CA LEU A 173 -35.25 -7.37 10.46
C LEU A 173 -35.83 -8.52 11.29
N VAL A 174 -37.16 -8.71 11.22
CA VAL A 174 -37.87 -9.77 11.94
C VAL A 174 -37.59 -11.13 11.29
N THR A 175 -36.87 -12.00 12.00
CA THR A 175 -36.57 -13.39 11.59
C THR A 175 -36.28 -13.55 10.08
N PRO A 176 -35.31 -12.81 9.52
CA PRO A 176 -35.03 -12.85 8.09
C PRO A 176 -34.48 -14.21 7.67
N THR A 177 -34.66 -14.56 6.39
CA THR A 177 -33.88 -15.65 5.80
C THR A 177 -32.46 -15.18 5.60
N LEU A 178 -31.50 -15.89 6.18
CA LEU A 178 -30.08 -15.56 6.09
C LEU A 178 -29.43 -16.33 4.94
N THR A 179 -28.34 -15.77 4.41
CA THR A 179 -27.47 -16.45 3.45
C THR A 179 -26.06 -16.43 4.02
N LEU A 180 -25.58 -17.61 4.43
CA LEU A 180 -24.32 -17.82 5.11
C LEU A 180 -23.38 -18.59 4.17
N SER A 181 -22.50 -17.88 3.48
CA SER A 181 -21.60 -18.50 2.50
C SER A 181 -20.65 -19.51 3.12
N GLU A 182 -20.45 -20.63 2.45
CA GLU A 182 -19.48 -21.66 2.86
C GLU A 182 -18.06 -21.08 3.03
N GLY A 183 -17.35 -21.52 4.06
CA GLY A 183 -16.02 -21.04 4.41
C GLY A 183 -15.98 -19.71 5.17
N SER A 184 -17.10 -18.97 5.23
CA SER A 184 -17.20 -17.73 6.00
C SER A 184 -17.57 -17.98 7.47
N THR A 185 -17.23 -17.02 8.32
CA THR A 185 -17.55 -17.00 9.74
C THR A 185 -18.64 -15.96 10.01
N TYR A 186 -19.69 -16.35 10.71
CA TYR A 186 -20.77 -15.44 11.10
C TYR A 186 -20.88 -15.39 12.62
N ILE A 187 -20.95 -14.19 13.17
CA ILE A 187 -21.09 -13.94 14.61
C ILE A 187 -22.47 -13.33 14.86
N PHE A 188 -23.31 -14.02 15.61
CA PHE A 188 -24.59 -13.55 16.08
C PHE A 188 -24.40 -12.95 17.48
N ASP A 189 -24.28 -11.63 17.54
CA ASP A 189 -24.13 -10.89 18.80
C ASP A 189 -25.42 -10.97 19.60
N GLN A 190 -25.38 -11.68 20.73
CA GLN A 190 -26.50 -11.85 21.66
C GLN A 190 -26.28 -11.06 22.96
N SER A 191 -25.45 -10.02 22.94
CA SER A 191 -25.09 -9.27 24.15
C SER A 191 -26.17 -8.31 24.64
N GLN A 192 -27.08 -7.90 23.76
CA GLN A 192 -28.17 -6.98 24.09
C GLN A 192 -29.15 -7.65 25.06
N SER A 193 -29.54 -6.94 26.12
CA SER A 193 -30.28 -7.49 27.27
C SER A 193 -31.62 -8.17 26.93
N SER A 194 -32.26 -7.84 25.82
CA SER A 194 -33.48 -8.52 25.35
C SER A 194 -33.24 -9.99 25.01
N ASN A 195 -32.00 -10.40 24.72
CA ASN A 195 -31.65 -11.80 24.48
C ASN A 195 -31.66 -12.67 25.75
N ALA A 196 -31.90 -12.09 26.93
CA ALA A 196 -31.97 -12.85 28.19
C ALA A 196 -33.01 -13.98 28.08
N GLY A 197 -32.55 -15.23 28.21
CA GLY A 197 -33.43 -16.41 28.07
C GLY A 197 -33.78 -16.77 26.62
N HIS A 198 -33.09 -16.21 25.63
CA HIS A 198 -33.29 -16.49 24.20
C HIS A 198 -32.02 -16.98 23.48
N PRO A 199 -31.45 -18.15 23.83
CA PRO A 199 -30.24 -18.65 23.18
C PRO A 199 -30.50 -19.06 21.72
N LEU A 200 -29.79 -18.44 20.79
CA LEU A 200 -29.85 -18.75 19.36
C LEU A 200 -28.96 -19.96 19.08
N ARG A 201 -29.50 -20.98 18.41
CA ARG A 201 -28.79 -22.19 17.99
C ARG A 201 -29.13 -22.55 16.55
N PHE A 202 -28.34 -23.44 15.96
CA PHE A 202 -28.57 -23.94 14.61
C PHE A 202 -29.12 -25.36 14.63
N SER A 203 -29.89 -25.74 13.62
CA SER A 203 -30.33 -27.10 13.36
C SER A 203 -30.46 -27.32 11.85
N THR A 204 -30.42 -28.57 11.40
CA THR A 204 -30.80 -28.95 10.04
C THR A 204 -32.32 -29.09 9.87
N THR A 205 -33.07 -29.01 10.96
CA THR A 205 -34.54 -29.10 10.97
C THR A 205 -35.14 -27.75 11.34
N SER A 206 -36.16 -27.31 10.60
CA SER A 206 -36.90 -26.08 10.91
C SER A 206 -37.45 -26.13 12.34
N ASP A 207 -37.26 -25.04 13.09
CA ASP A 207 -37.58 -24.90 14.52
C ASP A 207 -36.80 -25.82 15.47
N GLY A 208 -35.73 -26.44 14.98
CA GLY A 208 -34.77 -27.20 15.77
C GLY A 208 -35.41 -28.26 16.67
N THR A 209 -35.07 -28.23 17.96
CA THR A 209 -35.54 -29.21 18.95
C THR A 209 -37.03 -29.15 19.23
N HIS A 210 -37.72 -28.07 18.84
CA HIS A 210 -39.18 -27.96 18.98
C HIS A 210 -39.92 -28.75 17.90
N ASN A 211 -39.23 -29.17 16.85
CA ASN A 211 -39.80 -29.92 15.73
C ASN A 211 -39.02 -31.24 15.48
N SER A 212 -38.66 -31.93 16.56
CA SER A 212 -37.92 -33.21 16.53
C SER A 212 -36.50 -33.16 15.94
N GLY A 213 -35.97 -31.96 15.69
CA GLY A 213 -34.58 -31.77 15.28
C GLY A 213 -33.61 -31.87 16.45
N THR A 214 -32.32 -31.84 16.12
CA THR A 214 -31.23 -31.71 17.08
C THR A 214 -30.42 -30.46 16.79
N GLU A 215 -29.70 -29.96 17.80
CA GLU A 215 -28.75 -28.88 17.60
C GLU A 215 -27.66 -29.30 16.60
N TYR A 216 -27.35 -28.41 15.67
CA TYR A 216 -26.21 -28.48 14.76
C TYR A 216 -25.03 -27.76 15.43
N THR A 217 -23.96 -28.50 15.68
CA THR A 217 -22.80 -28.01 16.44
C THR A 217 -21.52 -27.90 15.61
N THR A 218 -21.52 -28.42 14.38
CA THR A 218 -20.33 -28.39 13.51
C THR A 218 -19.96 -26.95 13.15
N GLY A 219 -18.75 -26.53 13.56
CA GLY A 219 -18.28 -25.16 13.33
C GLY A 219 -19.00 -24.10 14.17
N VAL A 220 -19.88 -24.49 15.11
CA VAL A 220 -20.63 -23.56 15.98
C VAL A 220 -19.93 -23.42 17.33
N THR A 221 -19.74 -22.19 17.77
CA THR A 221 -19.22 -21.87 19.11
C THR A 221 -20.13 -20.84 19.79
N THR A 222 -20.24 -20.89 21.10
CA THR A 222 -21.05 -19.95 21.87
C THR A 222 -20.22 -19.38 23.01
N ASN A 223 -20.36 -18.09 23.28
CA ASN A 223 -19.67 -17.42 24.36
C ASN A 223 -20.66 -16.65 25.23
N GLY A 224 -20.45 -16.70 26.55
CA GLY A 224 -21.28 -15.97 27.52
C GLY A 224 -22.74 -16.43 27.59
N THR A 225 -23.53 -15.66 28.34
CA THR A 225 -24.98 -15.88 28.50
C THR A 225 -25.73 -14.85 27.66
N PRO A 226 -26.64 -15.25 26.75
CA PRO A 226 -27.47 -14.32 25.98
C PRO A 226 -28.11 -13.26 26.89
N GLY A 227 -28.03 -11.99 26.48
CA GLY A 227 -28.42 -10.83 27.29
C GLY A 227 -27.31 -10.23 28.15
N SER A 228 -26.08 -10.76 28.06
CA SER A 228 -24.90 -10.26 28.80
C SER A 228 -23.82 -9.75 27.86
N SER A 229 -23.06 -8.74 28.29
CA SER A 229 -21.96 -8.17 27.50
C SER A 229 -21.00 -9.23 26.96
N GLY A 230 -20.69 -9.16 25.66
CA GLY A 230 -19.81 -10.09 24.97
C GLY A 230 -20.41 -11.47 24.65
N ALA A 231 -21.69 -11.69 24.90
CA ALA A 231 -22.35 -12.95 24.56
C ALA A 231 -22.61 -13.07 23.06
N TYR A 232 -22.31 -14.23 22.47
CA TYR A 232 -22.55 -14.48 21.04
C TYR A 232 -22.73 -15.98 20.73
N THR A 233 -23.30 -16.24 19.56
CA THR A 233 -23.24 -17.54 18.88
C THR A 233 -22.50 -17.33 17.55
N GLN A 234 -21.42 -18.04 17.33
CA GLN A 234 -20.62 -17.97 16.10
C GLN A 234 -20.76 -19.28 15.32
N ILE A 235 -20.73 -19.18 14.00
CA ILE A 235 -20.65 -20.33 13.09
C ILE A 235 -19.59 -20.10 12.02
N VAL A 236 -18.67 -21.05 11.87
CA VAL A 236 -17.85 -21.21 10.67
C VAL A 236 -18.59 -22.18 9.76
N VAL A 237 -19.08 -21.69 8.62
CA VAL A 237 -19.89 -22.50 7.70
C VAL A 237 -18.97 -23.51 7.00
N ALA A 238 -19.19 -24.80 7.25
CA ALA A 238 -18.42 -25.86 6.61
C ALA A 238 -18.70 -25.91 5.10
N VAL A 239 -17.71 -26.32 4.32
CA VAL A 239 -17.91 -26.63 2.90
C VAL A 239 -18.88 -27.81 2.77
N GLY A 240 -19.89 -27.68 1.92
CA GLY A 240 -20.99 -28.63 1.79
C GLY A 240 -21.97 -28.63 2.97
N ALA A 241 -22.06 -27.54 3.75
CA ALA A 241 -23.01 -27.45 4.84
C ALA A 241 -24.45 -27.56 4.30
N PRO A 242 -25.32 -28.38 4.91
CA PRO A 242 -26.73 -28.43 4.53
C PRO A 242 -27.40 -27.10 4.87
N THR A 243 -28.55 -26.80 4.26
CA THR A 243 -29.40 -25.69 4.70
C THR A 243 -29.66 -25.80 6.20
N LEU A 244 -29.40 -24.70 6.92
CA LEU A 244 -29.57 -24.63 8.35
C LEU A 244 -30.81 -23.80 8.70
N TYR A 245 -31.21 -23.91 9.96
CA TYR A 245 -32.24 -23.11 10.58
C TYR A 245 -31.70 -22.60 11.90
N TYR A 246 -31.76 -21.30 12.11
CA TYR A 246 -31.49 -20.73 13.42
C TYR A 246 -32.79 -20.75 14.24
N TYR A 247 -32.71 -21.06 15.53
CA TYR A 247 -33.87 -21.17 16.41
C TYR A 247 -33.50 -20.83 17.86
N CYS A 248 -34.50 -20.44 18.64
CA CYS A 248 -34.35 -20.26 20.07
C CYS A 248 -34.57 -21.59 20.78
N THR A 249 -33.62 -22.01 21.61
CA THR A 249 -33.75 -23.24 22.42
C THR A 249 -34.98 -23.25 23.33
N ASN A 250 -35.37 -22.08 23.85
CA ASN A 250 -36.46 -21.97 24.83
C ASN A 250 -37.85 -21.69 24.22
N HIS A 251 -37.95 -21.21 22.97
CA HIS A 251 -39.20 -20.72 22.41
C HIS A 251 -39.41 -21.26 20.99
N SER A 252 -40.47 -22.06 20.81
CA SER A 252 -40.89 -22.54 19.49
C SER A 252 -41.34 -21.39 18.59
N GLY A 253 -41.03 -21.51 17.31
CA GLY A 253 -41.35 -20.52 16.28
C GLY A 253 -40.48 -19.25 16.36
N MET A 254 -39.45 -19.21 17.20
CA MET A 254 -38.53 -18.09 17.34
C MET A 254 -37.23 -18.39 16.59
N GLY A 255 -37.30 -18.37 15.26
CA GLY A 255 -36.22 -18.78 14.38
C GLY A 255 -36.53 -18.51 12.92
N GLY A 256 -35.62 -18.91 12.04
CA GLY A 256 -35.75 -18.75 10.59
C GLY A 256 -34.75 -19.62 9.82
N GLN A 257 -34.82 -19.55 8.50
CA GLN A 257 -33.93 -20.30 7.60
C GLN A 257 -32.59 -19.59 7.42
N ALA A 258 -31.52 -20.36 7.31
CA ALA A 258 -30.20 -19.92 6.92
C ALA A 258 -29.71 -20.78 5.74
N ASN A 259 -29.69 -20.21 4.55
CA ASN A 259 -29.12 -20.84 3.36
C ASN A 259 -27.60 -20.88 3.46
N THR A 260 -26.98 -21.97 3.01
CA THR A 260 -25.54 -22.18 3.06
C THR A 260 -24.98 -22.47 1.66
N PRO A 261 -24.88 -21.46 0.78
CA PRO A 261 -24.37 -21.63 -0.59
C PRO A 261 -22.85 -21.57 -0.68
#